data_AF-A0A259PZJ6-F1
#
_entry.id   AF-A0A259PZJ6-F1
#
_cell.length_a   1.000
_cell.length_b   1.000
_cell.length_c   1.000
_cell.angle_alpha   90.00
_cell.angle_beta   90.00
_cell.angle_gamma   90.00
#
_symmetry.space_group_name_H-M   'P 1'
#
loop_
_entity.id
_entity.type
_entity.pdbx_description
1 polymer ?
#
loop_
_entity_poly.entity_id
_entity_poly.type
_entity_poly.pdbx_seq_one_letter_code
_entity_poly.pdbx_strand_id
1 'polypeptide(L)'
;DLLLVTGPVTTAMREPLLRTYEAMPQPRWVMAAGTCATGGGTNGGGYACHEGLDGILPVDVWLPGCPPNPAALIEALLLLLRRSPQRVHGGVYESA
;
A
#
# COMPACT_ATOMS: atom_id res chain seq x y z
N ASP A 1 -7.68 12.48 4.54
CA ASP A 1 -6.29 12.46 4.02
C ASP A 1 -5.90 11.08 3.50
N LEU A 2 -4.82 10.99 2.73
CA LEU A 2 -4.29 9.73 2.18
C LEU A 2 -2.83 9.52 2.62
N LEU A 3 -2.56 8.36 3.22
CA LEU A 3 -1.21 7.84 3.43
C LEU A 3 -0.82 6.94 2.25
N LEU A 4 0.10 7.41 1.42
CA LEU A 4 0.61 6.68 0.27
C LEU A 4 1.97 6.06 0.60
N VAL A 5 2.07 4.73 0.61
CA VAL A 5 3.33 4.01 0.87
C VAL A 5 3.85 3.40 -0.42
N THR A 6 5.02 3.84 -0.87
CA THR A 6 5.53 3.61 -2.24
C THR A 6 6.70 2.62 -2.34
N GLY A 7 7.01 1.90 -1.26
CA GLY A 7 8.20 1.05 -1.19
C GLY A 7 8.16 0.02 -0.06
N PRO A 8 9.25 -0.75 0.12
CA PRO A 8 9.32 -1.75 1.17
C PRO A 8 9.24 -1.12 2.55
N VAL A 9 8.54 -1.79 3.47
CA VAL A 9 8.52 -1.42 4.88
C VAL A 9 9.71 -2.09 5.56
N THR A 10 10.79 -1.34 5.74
CA THR A 10 11.95 -1.84 6.50
C THR A 10 11.60 -2.01 7.97
N THR A 11 12.32 -2.86 8.70
CA THR A 11 12.13 -3.05 10.15
C THR A 11 12.26 -1.72 10.91
N ALA A 12 13.20 -0.87 10.50
CA ALA A 12 13.39 0.46 11.08
C ALA A 12 12.23 1.42 10.76
N MET A 13 11.56 1.24 9.61
CA MET A 13 10.47 2.11 9.17
C MET A 13 9.11 1.74 9.78
N ARG A 14 8.97 0.54 10.36
CA ARG A 14 7.71 0.07 10.95
C ARG A 14 7.14 1.04 11.98
N GLU A 15 7.95 1.46 12.95
CA GLU A 15 7.49 2.34 14.03
C GLU A 15 7.16 3.77 13.54
N PRO A 16 8.02 4.45 12.75
CA PRO A 16 7.66 5.71 12.13
C PRO A 16 6.36 5.65 11.33
N LEU A 17 6.14 4.57 10.57
CA LEU A 17 4.94 4.39 9.76
C LEU A 17 3.66 4.33 10.63
N LEU A 18 3.67 3.55 11.71
CA LEU A 18 2.54 3.46 12.64
C LEU A 18 2.24 4.81 13.29
N ARG A 19 3.27 5.51 13.76
CA ARG A 19 3.11 6.84 14.36
C ARG A 19 2.57 7.87 13.37
N THR A 20 3.01 7.83 12.11
CA THR A 20 2.45 8.68 11.05
C THR A 20 0.97 8.35 10.83
N TYR A 21 0.62 7.06 10.72
CA TYR A 21 -0.77 6.65 10.56
C TYR A 21 -1.63 7.13 11.73
N GLU A 22 -1.20 6.94 12.98
CA GLU A 22 -1.93 7.36 14.18
C GLU A 22 -2.15 8.89 14.25
N ALA A 23 -1.12 9.67 13.87
CA ALA A 23 -1.16 11.13 13.90
C ALA A 23 -2.09 11.77 12.85
N MET A 24 -2.56 11.01 11.86
CA MET A 24 -3.51 11.52 10.86
C MET A 24 -4.91 11.77 11.45
N PRO A 25 -5.66 12.80 11.00
CA PRO A 25 -7.04 12.99 11.40
C PRO A 25 -7.99 12.01 10.69
N GLN A 26 -9.16 11.73 11.28
CA GLN A 26 -10.24 11.00 10.61
C GLN A 26 -11.08 11.96 9.75
N PRO A 27 -11.56 11.54 8.54
CA PRO A 27 -11.34 10.25 7.90
C PRO A 27 -9.97 10.14 7.18
N ARG A 28 -9.28 9.01 7.37
CA ARG A 28 -7.98 8.69 6.75
C ARG A 28 -8.06 7.45 5.87
N TRP A 29 -7.23 7.43 4.84
CA TRP A 29 -7.09 6.31 3.90
C TRP A 29 -5.63 5.87 3.77
N VAL A 30 -5.39 4.60 3.47
CA VAL A 30 -4.06 4.01 3.24
C VAL A 30 -4.02 3.35 1.88
N MET A 31 -2.99 3.70 1.09
CA MET A 31 -2.71 3.07 -0.19
C MET A 31 -1.31 2.46 -0.20
N ALA A 32 -1.25 1.17 -0.55
CA ALA A 32 -0.01 0.47 -0.82
C ALA A 32 0.29 0.54 -2.32
N ALA A 33 1.35 1.25 -2.70
CA ALA A 33 1.76 1.44 -4.08
C ALA A 33 3.10 0.75 -4.36
N GLY A 34 3.04 -0.20 -5.29
CA GLY A 34 4.16 -0.99 -5.77
C GLY A 34 4.29 -2.34 -5.06
N THR A 35 4.90 -3.31 -5.75
CA THR A 35 4.97 -4.71 -5.33
C THR A 35 5.62 -4.89 -3.95
N CYS A 36 6.60 -4.05 -3.62
CA CYS A 36 7.24 -4.08 -2.30
C CYS A 36 6.28 -3.66 -1.16
N ALA A 37 5.39 -2.71 -1.41
CA ALA A 37 4.40 -2.27 -0.45
C ALA A 37 3.21 -3.23 -0.39
N THR A 38 2.78 -3.79 -1.53
CA THR A 38 1.61 -4.67 -1.58
C THR A 38 1.84 -6.07 -1.04
N GLY A 39 3.06 -6.61 -1.18
CA GLY A 39 3.36 -8.00 -0.79
C GLY A 39 4.86 -8.29 -0.66
N GLY A 40 5.65 -7.31 -0.25
CA GLY A 40 7.10 -7.47 0.02
C GLY A 40 7.99 -7.47 -1.23
N GLY A 41 7.50 -7.97 -2.36
CA GLY A 41 8.24 -7.98 -3.64
C GLY A 41 9.63 -8.62 -3.52
N THR A 42 10.62 -8.06 -4.22
CA THR A 42 12.01 -8.55 -4.17
C THR A 42 12.71 -8.34 -2.83
N ASN A 43 12.13 -7.51 -1.96
CA ASN A 43 12.73 -7.13 -0.69
C ASN A 43 12.01 -7.76 0.52
N GLY A 44 10.94 -8.54 0.31
CA GLY A 44 10.13 -9.11 1.38
C GLY A 44 10.74 -10.36 2.02
N GLY A 45 10.37 -10.65 3.26
CA GLY A 45 10.70 -11.91 3.96
C GLY A 45 12.13 -12.01 4.50
N GLY A 46 12.94 -10.96 4.34
CA GLY A 46 14.30 -10.89 4.86
C GLY A 46 14.41 -10.20 6.23
N TYR A 47 15.59 -10.23 6.85
CA TYR A 47 15.81 -9.61 8.16
C TYR A 47 15.54 -8.09 8.19
N ALA A 48 15.65 -7.44 7.03
CA ALA A 48 15.64 -5.98 6.92
C ALA A 48 14.24 -5.41 6.61
N CYS A 49 13.32 -6.22 6.10
CA CYS A 49 12.09 -5.77 5.47
C CYS A 49 10.92 -6.73 5.70
N HIS A 50 9.74 -6.18 5.95
CA HIS A 50 8.50 -6.91 6.09
C HIS A 50 7.93 -7.33 4.72
N GLU A 51 6.99 -8.28 4.72
CA GLU A 51 6.31 -8.83 3.52
C GLU A 51 5.22 -7.90 2.96
N GLY A 52 5.44 -6.59 3.02
CA GLY A 52 4.49 -5.55 2.59
C GLY A 52 3.75 -4.91 3.76
N LEU A 53 2.61 -4.29 3.46
CA LEU A 53 1.76 -3.60 4.44
C LEU A 53 0.69 -4.47 5.09
N ASP A 54 0.45 -5.68 4.55
CA ASP A 54 -0.55 -6.57 5.12
C ASP A 54 -0.20 -6.91 6.57
N GLY A 55 -1.20 -6.80 7.45
CA GLY A 55 -1.02 -6.94 8.90
C GLY A 55 -0.28 -5.80 9.62
N ILE A 56 0.23 -4.78 8.92
CA ILE A 56 0.86 -3.59 9.55
C ILE A 56 -0.15 -2.45 9.68
N LEU A 57 -0.84 -2.11 8.59
CA LEU A 57 -1.86 -1.05 8.54
C LEU A 57 -3.10 -1.56 7.81
N PRO A 58 -4.29 -1.00 8.09
CA PRO A 58 -5.49 -1.27 7.31
C PRO A 58 -5.36 -0.59 5.94
N VAL A 59 -5.07 -1.37 4.89
CA VAL A 59 -4.91 -0.85 3.52
C VAL A 59 -6.26 -0.82 2.80
N ASP A 60 -6.62 0.35 2.27
CA ASP A 60 -7.85 0.56 1.52
C ASP A 60 -7.66 0.30 0.01
N VAL A 61 -6.49 0.68 -0.52
CA VAL A 61 -6.17 0.56 -1.95
C VAL A 61 -4.82 -0.12 -2.15
N TRP A 62 -4.82 -1.19 -2.92
CA TRP A 62 -3.64 -1.92 -3.35
C TRP A 62 -3.36 -1.63 -4.82
N LEU A 63 -2.19 -1.06 -5.10
CA LEU A 63 -1.71 -0.76 -6.45
C LEU A 63 -0.43 -1.57 -6.72
N PRO A 64 -0.51 -2.74 -7.37
CA PRO A 64 0.68 -3.53 -7.70
C PRO A 64 1.50 -2.87 -8.82
N GLY A 65 2.81 -3.13 -8.85
CA GLY A 65 3.72 -2.65 -9.90
C GLY A 65 5.17 -2.46 -9.43
N CYS A 66 6.16 -2.57 -10.32
CA CYS A 66 7.58 -2.46 -9.94
C CYS A 66 8.41 -1.64 -10.95
N PRO A 67 8.30 -0.29 -10.94
CA PRO A 67 7.29 0.53 -10.26
C PRO A 67 5.95 0.56 -11.03
N PRO A 68 4.83 0.94 -10.40
CA PRO A 68 3.54 1.05 -11.08
C PRO A 68 3.55 2.15 -12.16
N ASN A 69 2.78 1.94 -13.23
CA ASN A 69 2.60 2.93 -14.30
C ASN A 69 1.95 4.22 -13.72
N PRO A 70 2.43 5.43 -14.07
CA PRO A 70 1.79 6.68 -13.67
C PRO A 70 0.27 6.74 -13.92
N ALA A 71 -0.21 6.19 -15.04
CA ALA A 71 -1.64 6.12 -15.33
C ALA A 71 -2.40 5.25 -14.32
N ALA A 72 -1.80 4.15 -13.86
CA ALA A 72 -2.38 3.27 -12.85
C ALA A 72 -2.42 3.93 -11.46
N LEU A 73 -1.46 4.80 -11.13
CA LEU A 73 -1.51 5.61 -9.92
C LEU A 73 -2.67 6.62 -9.96
N ILE A 74 -2.88 7.27 -11.10
CA ILE A 74 -4.03 8.17 -11.29
C ILE A 74 -5.34 7.39 -11.14
N GLU A 75 -5.43 6.21 -11.74
CA GLU A 75 -6.59 5.33 -11.59
C GLU A 75 -6.83 4.92 -10.13
N ALA A 76 -5.79 4.57 -9.37
CA ALA A 76 -5.87 4.27 -7.94
C ALA A 76 -6.39 5.45 -7.10
N LEU A 77 -6.03 6.69 -7.46
CA LEU A 77 -6.59 7.88 -6.81
C LEU A 77 -8.08 8.08 -7.17
N LEU A 78 -8.48 7.77 -8.42
CA LEU A 78 -9.88 7.82 -8.84
C LEU A 78 -10.73 6.72 -8.16
N LEU A 79 -10.17 5.53 -7.94
CA LEU A 79 -10.75 4.44 -7.15
C LEU A 79 -11.09 4.92 -5.74
N LEU A 80 -10.15 5.59 -5.07
CA LEU A 80 -10.35 6.15 -3.72
C LEU A 80 -11.47 7.20 -3.66
N LEU A 81 -11.63 7.98 -4.73
CA LEU A 81 -12.73 8.95 -4.91
C LEU A 81 -14.08 8.29 -5.25
N ARG A 82 -14.21 6.96 -5.09
CA ARG A 82 -15.40 6.14 -5.36
C ARG A 82 -15.90 6.21 -6.80
N ARG A 83 -15.01 6.44 -7.75
CA ARG A 83 -15.37 6.43 -9.18
C ARG A 83 -15.28 5.03 -9.80
N SER A 84 -14.66 4.07 -9.10
CA SER A 84 -14.46 2.69 -9.54
C SER A 84 -14.36 1.73 -8.33
N PRO A 85 -14.62 0.42 -8.49
CA PRO A 85 -14.38 -0.60 -7.47
C PRO A 85 -12.96 -1.21 -7.51
N GLN A 86 -12.39 -1.52 -6.34
CA GLN A 86 -11.09 -2.20 -6.17
C GLN A 86 -11.20 -3.69 -6.55
N ARG A 87 -10.17 -4.25 -7.22
CA ARG A 87 -10.10 -5.67 -7.65
C ARG A 87 -8.83 -6.40 -7.17
N VAL A 88 -8.06 -5.79 -6.29
CA VAL A 88 -6.74 -6.28 -5.86
C VAL A 88 -6.66 -6.23 -4.34
N HIS A 89 -6.18 -7.32 -3.74
CA HIS A 89 -5.89 -7.44 -2.31
C HIS A 89 -4.53 -8.11 -2.11
N GLY A 90 -3.67 -7.54 -1.25
CA GLY A 90 -2.34 -8.11 -0.98
C GLY A 90 -1.43 -8.28 -2.22
N GLY A 91 -1.67 -7.48 -3.26
CA GLY A 91 -0.96 -7.60 -4.54
C GLY A 91 -1.45 -8.73 -5.47
N VAL A 92 -2.51 -9.45 -5.10
CA VAL A 92 -3.15 -10.49 -5.93
C VAL A 92 -4.45 -9.94 -6.51
N TYR A 93 -4.66 -10.19 -7.81
CA TYR A 93 -5.93 -9.88 -8.46
C TYR A 93 -6.98 -10.90 -8.03
N GLU A 94 -8.12 -10.43 -7.54
CA GLU A 94 -9.28 -11.30 -7.34
C GLU A 94 -9.81 -11.71 -8.72
N SER A 95 -9.66 -12.99 -9.06
CA SER A 95 -10.36 -13.59 -10.21
C SER A 95 -11.85 -13.66 -9.86
N ALA A 96 -12.67 -13.02 -10.70
CA ALA A 96 -14.13 -13.08 -10.61
C ALA A 96 -14.67 -14.51 -10.55
#